data_AF-A0A957LFX8-F1
#
_entry.id   AF-A0A957LFX8-F1
#
_cell.length_a   1.000
_cell.length_b   1.000
_cell.length_c   1.000
_cell.angle_alpha   90.00
_cell.angle_beta   90.00
_cell.angle_gamma   90.00
#
_symmetry.space_group_name_H-M   'P 1'
#
loop_
_entity.id
_entity.type
_entity.pdbx_description
1 polymer ?
#
loop_
_entity_poly.entity_id
_entity_poly.type
_entity_poly.pdbx_seq_one_letter_code
_entity_poly.pdbx_strand_id
1 'polypeptide(L)'
;THRNMMTQGASLMSLDPLGPDDRFVSFLPLSWIGEQMMSFACSMQTGFTLNFPEEPETAIDNIREIGPQAMFSPPRIWENLVSQVLVKMADSTRFKKRMYDWAMKIGHEMADLRFEQKEPTTSQKIKYFLADWLVFQEIKDHLGLRHIKWAYTGGAALGPDVFRFFHALGVNLKQVYGQTEASGLTVIHRDGDIKFQTVGMPMPGTEVKIAESGEILLKSEAIFKGYYNNEEATAEALQDGWLHSGDAGYFDEDGHLIVIDRAKDVMTLHDGTKFSPQFIENKLKFSPYIKEAVVFGGDWPFVTAMINIDMENTGKWAENNQIAYTTYTDLAQKPQIYNLVREQVESANKDLPAAARIQRFLLLHKELDADDAELTRTRKVRRSYVAERYNDIISALYSGNDHLDIESKITYQDGRTATIKTQLKIESLIKKG
;
A
#
# COMPACT_ATOMS: atom_id res chain seq x y z
N THR A 1 25.28 -13.42 7.44
CA THR A 1 26.66 -13.35 7.99
C THR A 1 27.15 -11.92 7.96
N HIS A 2 28.29 -11.61 8.59
CA HIS A 2 28.89 -10.27 8.50
C HIS A 2 29.08 -9.81 7.05
N ARG A 3 29.64 -10.68 6.18
CA ARG A 3 29.80 -10.38 4.75
C ARG A 3 28.46 -10.00 4.10
N ASN A 4 27.40 -10.79 4.33
CA ASN A 4 26.10 -10.52 3.72
C ASN A 4 25.57 -9.12 4.08
N MET A 5 25.64 -8.76 5.36
CA MET A 5 25.20 -7.45 5.85
C MET A 5 26.00 -6.31 5.18
N MET A 6 27.33 -6.41 5.18
CA MET A 6 28.19 -5.38 4.57
C MET A 6 27.94 -5.25 3.07
N THR A 7 27.80 -6.37 2.35
CA THR A 7 27.45 -6.36 0.91
C THR A 7 26.13 -5.63 0.67
N GLN A 8 25.08 -5.93 1.45
CA GLN A 8 23.77 -5.29 1.24
C GLN A 8 23.80 -3.79 1.58
N GLY A 9 24.49 -3.42 2.68
CA GLY A 9 24.69 -2.02 3.04
C GLY A 9 25.48 -1.25 1.98
N ALA A 10 26.55 -1.83 1.43
CA ALA A 10 27.34 -1.22 0.36
C ALA A 10 26.51 -0.99 -0.90
N SER A 11 25.65 -1.96 -1.23
CA SER A 11 24.74 -1.86 -2.35
C SER A 11 23.76 -0.69 -2.17
N LEU A 12 23.16 -0.52 -0.99
CA LEU A 12 22.27 0.63 -0.72
C LEU A 12 23.04 1.95 -0.81
N MET A 13 24.20 2.05 -0.17
CA MET A 13 25.00 3.28 -0.15
C MET A 13 25.57 3.66 -1.52
N SER A 14 25.67 2.72 -2.46
CA SER A 14 26.03 3.03 -3.85
C SER A 14 24.93 3.77 -4.61
N LEU A 15 23.69 3.68 -4.14
CA LEU A 15 22.51 4.28 -4.74
C LEU A 15 22.13 5.57 -4.02
N ASP A 16 22.06 5.48 -2.70
CA ASP A 16 21.62 6.54 -1.80
C ASP A 16 22.76 6.83 -0.79
N PRO A 17 23.81 7.56 -1.21
CA PRO A 17 25.03 7.69 -0.43
C PRO A 17 24.86 8.60 0.80
N LEU A 18 24.89 8.00 1.99
CA LEU A 18 25.02 8.74 3.25
C LEU A 18 26.50 8.94 3.62
N GLY A 19 26.83 10.10 4.19
CA GLY A 19 28.17 10.44 4.65
C GLY A 19 28.28 10.66 6.16
N PRO A 20 29.48 10.95 6.70
CA PRO A 20 29.71 11.14 8.14
C PRO A 20 28.89 12.26 8.78
N ASP A 21 28.56 13.30 8.01
CA ASP A 21 27.76 14.45 8.48
C ASP A 21 26.24 14.18 8.46
N ASP A 22 25.83 13.03 7.93
CA ASP A 22 24.43 12.63 7.88
C ASP A 22 23.99 11.96 9.18
N ARG A 23 22.69 12.05 9.45
CA ARG A 23 22.04 11.52 10.64
C ARG A 23 20.90 10.61 10.24
N PHE A 24 20.80 9.49 10.95
CA PHE A 24 19.71 8.53 10.84
C PHE A 24 19.07 8.36 12.22
N VAL A 25 17.74 8.21 12.26
CA VAL A 25 17.01 7.89 13.50
C VAL A 25 16.64 6.42 13.49
N SER A 26 17.22 5.68 14.44
CA SER A 26 16.96 4.28 14.70
C SER A 26 15.90 4.15 15.79
N PHE A 27 14.63 4.07 15.37
CA PHE A 27 13.50 3.92 16.28
C PHE A 27 12.73 2.60 16.08
N LEU A 28 13.06 1.85 15.02
CA LEU A 28 12.51 0.51 14.85
C LEU A 28 13.28 -0.49 15.73
N PRO A 29 12.66 -1.62 16.10
CA PRO A 29 13.35 -2.65 16.86
C PRO A 29 14.60 -3.15 16.12
N LEU A 30 15.74 -3.22 16.82
CA LEU A 30 16.99 -3.79 16.27
C LEU A 30 16.87 -5.28 15.87
N SER A 31 15.79 -5.96 16.24
CA SER A 31 15.48 -7.31 15.77
C SER A 31 15.02 -7.35 14.31
N TRP A 32 14.65 -6.21 13.72
CA TRP A 32 14.22 -6.13 12.32
C TRP A 32 15.42 -6.01 11.39
N ILE A 33 15.46 -6.85 10.36
CA ILE A 33 16.60 -6.91 9.44
C ILE A 33 16.85 -5.57 8.72
N GLY A 34 15.81 -4.84 8.34
CA GLY A 34 15.95 -3.53 7.70
C GLY A 34 16.60 -2.51 8.63
N GLU A 35 16.26 -2.56 9.92
CA GLU A 35 16.90 -1.73 10.94
C GLU A 35 18.37 -2.13 11.12
N GLN A 36 18.71 -3.42 11.18
CA GLN A 36 20.11 -3.85 11.23
C GLN A 36 20.89 -3.45 9.97
N MET A 37 20.26 -3.51 8.80
CA MET A 37 20.90 -3.10 7.55
C MET A 37 21.24 -1.60 7.57
N MET A 38 20.32 -0.74 8.01
CA MET A 38 20.58 0.69 8.14
C MET A 38 21.56 0.99 9.29
N SER A 39 21.20 0.59 10.50
CA SER A 39 21.90 0.95 11.73
C SER A 39 23.26 0.28 11.89
N PHE A 40 23.47 -0.93 11.39
CA PHE A 40 24.75 -1.64 11.51
C PHE A 40 25.51 -1.64 10.19
N ALA A 41 24.92 -2.18 9.11
CA ALA A 41 25.67 -2.36 7.88
C ALA A 41 26.02 -1.04 7.19
N CYS A 42 25.08 -0.11 7.07
CA CYS A 42 25.33 1.16 6.39
C CYS A 42 26.21 2.08 7.25
N SER A 43 25.85 2.25 8.54
CA SER A 43 26.57 3.16 9.44
C SER A 43 28.04 2.81 9.64
N MET A 44 28.40 1.52 9.74
CA MET A 44 29.78 1.10 9.90
C MET A 44 30.64 1.35 8.65
N GLN A 45 30.01 1.45 7.48
CA GLN A 45 30.71 1.65 6.21
C GLN A 45 30.93 3.14 5.90
N THR A 46 29.97 3.98 6.28
CA THR A 46 29.97 5.41 5.89
C THR A 46 30.16 6.37 7.06
N GLY A 47 29.95 5.91 8.30
CA GLY A 47 30.19 6.69 9.51
C GLY A 47 29.12 7.73 9.86
N PHE A 48 27.91 7.65 9.29
CA PHE A 48 26.82 8.56 9.67
C PHE A 48 26.39 8.35 11.14
N THR A 49 25.84 9.41 11.74
CA THR A 49 25.44 9.40 13.15
C THR A 49 24.11 8.66 13.33
N LEU A 50 24.11 7.64 14.19
CA LEU A 50 22.90 6.95 14.63
C LEU A 50 22.33 7.63 15.86
N ASN A 51 21.05 7.97 15.81
CA ASN A 51 20.33 8.58 16.90
C ASN A 51 19.21 7.65 17.34
N PHE A 52 19.05 7.45 18.63
CA PHE A 52 17.99 6.65 19.22
C PHE A 52 17.03 7.58 19.94
N PRO A 53 15.71 7.41 19.79
CA PRO A 53 14.76 8.15 20.60
C PRO A 53 14.89 7.73 22.07
N GLU A 54 14.50 8.64 22.97
CA GLU A 54 14.55 8.38 24.41
C GLU A 54 13.59 7.24 24.79
N GLU A 55 12.36 7.29 24.28
CA GLU A 55 11.33 6.28 24.44
C GLU A 55 10.52 6.12 23.13
N PRO A 56 9.83 4.99 22.90
CA PRO A 56 8.97 4.81 21.73
C PRO A 56 7.91 5.91 21.56
N GLU A 57 7.38 6.43 22.67
CA GLU A 57 6.37 7.50 22.69
C GLU A 57 6.93 8.86 22.28
N THR A 58 8.21 9.11 22.51
CA THR A 58 8.89 10.39 22.18
C THR A 58 9.50 10.38 20.78
N ALA A 59 9.42 9.26 20.05
CA ALA A 59 10.12 9.07 18.79
C ALA A 59 9.84 10.16 17.75
N ILE A 60 8.59 10.62 17.62
CA ILE A 60 8.23 11.67 16.64
C ILE A 60 8.85 13.02 17.02
N ASP A 61 8.82 13.38 18.30
CA ASP A 61 9.42 14.63 18.79
C ASP A 61 10.95 14.59 18.64
N ASN A 62 11.57 13.44 18.93
CA ASN A 62 13.01 13.26 18.72
C ASN A 62 13.37 13.29 17.22
N ILE A 63 12.58 12.70 16.32
CA ILE A 63 12.79 12.81 14.87
C ILE A 63 12.81 14.27 14.44
N ARG A 64 11.91 15.09 14.99
CA ARG A 64 11.90 16.54 14.73
C ARG A 64 13.16 17.24 15.22
N GLU A 65 13.57 16.99 16.46
CA GLU A 65 14.77 17.59 17.04
C GLU A 65 16.05 17.19 16.30
N ILE A 66 16.16 15.90 15.96
CA ILE A 66 17.31 15.34 15.26
C ILE A 66 17.37 15.88 13.83
N GLY A 67 16.24 15.99 13.12
CA GLY A 67 16.21 16.40 11.72
C GLY A 67 17.10 15.52 10.83
N PRO A 68 16.78 14.21 10.69
CA PRO A 68 17.61 13.26 9.97
C PRO A 68 17.67 13.49 8.46
N GLN A 69 18.75 13.00 7.84
CA GLN A 69 18.93 12.95 6.40
C GLN A 69 18.43 11.63 5.80
N ALA A 70 18.29 10.58 6.61
CA ALA A 70 17.61 9.35 6.18
C ALA A 70 16.70 8.79 7.27
N MET A 71 15.60 8.18 6.84
CA MET A 71 14.64 7.51 7.72
C MET A 71 14.05 6.29 7.03
N PHE A 72 13.92 5.18 7.76
CA PHE A 72 13.23 3.98 7.32
C PHE A 72 12.07 3.70 8.26
N SER A 73 10.86 3.51 7.71
CA SER A 73 9.66 3.33 8.53
C SER A 73 8.59 2.52 7.79
N PRO A 74 7.79 1.69 8.48
CA PRO A 74 6.69 0.98 7.84
C PRO A 74 5.55 1.93 7.43
N PRO A 75 4.67 1.52 6.49
CA PRO A 75 3.58 2.35 5.97
C PRO A 75 2.73 3.07 7.02
N ARG A 76 2.43 2.38 8.13
CA ARG A 76 1.62 2.92 9.21
C ARG A 76 2.20 4.19 9.84
N ILE A 77 3.52 4.32 9.91
CA ILE A 77 4.15 5.54 10.44
C ILE A 77 3.90 6.70 9.48
N TRP A 78 4.08 6.50 8.18
CA TRP A 78 3.80 7.50 7.15
C TRP A 78 2.33 7.93 7.14
N GLU A 79 1.40 6.98 7.20
CA GLU A 79 -0.04 7.23 7.32
C GLU A 79 -0.40 8.05 8.57
N ASN A 80 0.20 7.73 9.71
CA ASN A 80 0.01 8.47 10.95
C ASN A 80 0.53 9.92 10.84
N LEU A 81 1.69 10.13 10.22
CA LEU A 81 2.23 11.48 10.00
C LEU A 81 1.30 12.34 9.13
N VAL A 82 0.76 11.79 8.04
CA VAL A 82 -0.25 12.49 7.23
C VAL A 82 -1.50 12.81 8.04
N SER A 83 -2.01 11.83 8.79
CA SER A 83 -3.20 12.00 9.63
C SER A 83 -3.02 13.14 10.64
N GLN A 84 -1.84 13.23 11.28
CA GLN A 84 -1.51 14.31 12.21
C GLN A 84 -1.54 15.69 11.54
N VAL A 85 -1.02 15.81 10.32
CA VAL A 85 -1.08 17.07 9.56
C VAL A 85 -2.53 17.43 9.27
N LEU A 86 -3.34 16.49 8.78
CA LEU A 86 -4.73 16.73 8.42
C LEU A 86 -5.57 17.18 9.63
N VAL A 87 -5.40 16.53 10.78
CA VAL A 87 -6.09 16.92 12.03
C VAL A 87 -5.67 18.33 12.46
N LYS A 88 -4.36 18.62 12.52
CA LYS A 88 -3.87 19.97 12.88
C LYS A 88 -4.35 21.04 11.91
N MET A 89 -4.52 20.70 10.63
CA MET A 89 -5.03 21.63 9.63
C MET A 89 -6.54 21.83 9.71
N ALA A 90 -7.30 20.81 10.11
CA ALA A 90 -8.73 20.91 10.39
C ALA A 90 -9.02 21.88 11.55
N ASP A 91 -8.20 21.83 12.60
CA ASP A 91 -8.30 22.71 13.79
C ASP A 91 -7.66 24.09 13.59
N SER A 92 -7.11 24.36 12.40
CA SER A 92 -6.40 25.61 12.13
C SER A 92 -7.34 26.77 11.76
N THR A 93 -6.80 28.00 11.87
CA THR A 93 -7.50 29.20 11.39
C THR A 93 -7.83 29.11 9.90
N ARG A 94 -8.95 29.71 9.48
CA ARG A 94 -9.38 29.75 8.06
C ARG A 94 -8.29 30.23 7.09
N PHE A 95 -7.45 31.16 7.51
CA PHE A 95 -6.33 31.65 6.70
C PHE A 95 -5.27 30.56 6.48
N LYS A 96 -4.79 29.91 7.56
CA LYS A 96 -3.83 28.80 7.46
C LYS A 96 -4.37 27.65 6.61
N LYS A 97 -5.64 27.27 6.80
CA LYS A 97 -6.29 26.25 5.98
C LYS A 97 -6.28 26.60 4.49
N ARG A 98 -6.64 27.84 4.12
CA ARG A 98 -6.59 28.28 2.72
C ARG A 98 -5.19 28.27 2.13
N MET A 99 -4.17 28.66 2.90
CA MET A 99 -2.77 28.59 2.44
C MET A 99 -2.32 27.14 2.25
N TYR A 100 -2.68 26.26 3.17
CA TYR A 100 -2.44 24.83 3.07
C TYR A 100 -3.10 24.23 1.82
N ASP A 101 -4.40 24.47 1.61
CA ASP A 101 -5.14 23.95 0.46
C ASP A 101 -4.53 24.46 -0.87
N TRP A 102 -4.15 25.73 -0.93
CA TRP A 102 -3.46 26.32 -2.08
C TRP A 102 -2.09 25.68 -2.33
N ALA A 103 -1.27 25.54 -1.28
CA ALA A 103 0.06 24.95 -1.38
C ALA A 103 -0.04 23.49 -1.82
N MET A 104 -0.89 22.69 -1.16
CA MET A 104 -1.10 21.28 -1.49
C MET A 104 -1.56 21.07 -2.92
N LYS A 105 -2.44 21.94 -3.46
CA LYS A 105 -2.81 21.88 -4.87
C LYS A 105 -1.57 21.99 -5.78
N ILE A 106 -0.70 22.97 -5.53
CA ILE A 106 0.54 23.16 -6.31
C ILE A 106 1.51 21.99 -6.10
N GLY A 107 1.64 21.51 -4.86
CA GLY A 107 2.52 20.39 -4.52
C GLY A 107 2.08 19.11 -5.23
N HIS A 108 0.79 18.83 -5.25
CA HIS A 108 0.22 17.69 -5.96
C HIS A 108 0.42 17.79 -7.48
N GLU A 109 0.17 18.95 -8.09
CA GLU A 109 0.47 19.17 -9.51
C GLU A 109 1.97 18.93 -9.82
N MET A 110 2.87 19.36 -8.93
CA MET A 110 4.31 19.13 -9.07
C MET A 110 4.70 17.66 -8.88
N ALA A 111 4.07 16.97 -7.93
CA ALA A 111 4.30 15.54 -7.70
C ALA A 111 3.86 14.72 -8.91
N ASP A 112 2.66 14.99 -9.46
CA ASP A 112 2.13 14.31 -10.64
C ASP A 112 3.06 14.47 -11.85
N LEU A 113 3.58 15.68 -12.09
CA LEU A 113 4.58 15.91 -13.15
C LEU A 113 5.85 15.09 -12.96
N ARG A 114 6.34 14.97 -11.71
CA ARG A 114 7.51 14.13 -11.41
C ARG A 114 7.23 12.65 -11.68
N PHE A 115 6.07 12.15 -11.28
CA PHE A 115 5.66 10.75 -11.53
C PHE A 115 5.48 10.46 -13.03
N GLU A 116 5.00 11.43 -13.80
CA GLU A 116 4.88 11.33 -15.26
C GLU A 116 6.19 11.60 -16.00
N GLN A 117 7.31 11.84 -15.29
CA GLN A 117 8.61 12.23 -15.85
C GLN A 117 8.53 13.45 -16.80
N LYS A 118 7.66 14.41 -16.48
CA LYS A 118 7.47 15.65 -17.25
C LYS A 118 8.14 16.83 -16.57
N GLU A 119 8.81 17.65 -17.38
CA GLU A 119 9.42 18.89 -16.90
C GLU A 119 8.36 19.95 -16.54
N PRO A 120 8.40 20.51 -15.31
CA PRO A 120 7.50 21.59 -14.94
C PRO A 120 7.87 22.90 -15.63
N THR A 121 6.86 23.68 -16.00
CA THR A 121 7.04 25.02 -16.56
C THR A 121 7.67 25.99 -15.54
N THR A 122 8.29 27.07 -16.01
CA THR A 122 8.88 28.10 -15.12
C THR A 122 7.87 28.68 -14.13
N SER A 123 6.62 28.86 -14.56
CA SER A 123 5.54 29.34 -13.68
C SER A 123 5.22 28.34 -12.56
N GLN A 124 5.16 27.04 -12.87
CA GLN A 124 4.96 25.99 -11.88
C GLN A 124 6.15 25.90 -10.92
N LYS A 125 7.38 26.02 -11.40
CA LYS A 125 8.60 26.07 -10.57
C LYS A 125 8.55 27.24 -9.57
N ILE A 126 8.14 28.45 -10.00
CA ILE A 126 8.01 29.61 -9.11
C ILE A 126 6.87 29.42 -8.10
N LYS A 127 5.70 28.93 -8.52
CA LYS A 127 4.58 28.65 -7.61
C LYS A 127 4.96 27.63 -6.55
N TYR A 128 5.64 26.56 -6.96
CA TYR A 128 6.12 25.53 -6.04
C TYR A 128 7.16 26.07 -5.07
N PHE A 129 8.10 26.90 -5.53
CA PHE A 129 9.06 27.58 -4.66
C PHE A 129 8.37 28.42 -3.57
N LEU A 130 7.32 29.18 -3.93
CA LEU A 130 6.53 29.93 -2.96
C LEU A 130 5.77 29.02 -1.99
N ALA A 131 5.18 27.94 -2.48
CA ALA A 131 4.48 26.95 -1.65
C ALA A 131 5.44 26.24 -0.68
N ASP A 132 6.65 25.88 -1.14
CA ASP A 132 7.68 25.27 -0.31
C ASP A 132 8.13 26.22 0.79
N TRP A 133 8.46 27.46 0.43
CA TRP A 133 8.95 28.46 1.38
C TRP A 133 7.90 28.87 2.42
N LEU A 134 6.64 29.06 2.02
CA LEU A 134 5.58 29.54 2.92
C LEU A 134 4.93 28.44 3.75
N VAL A 135 4.89 27.20 3.26
CA VAL A 135 4.08 26.13 3.84
C VAL A 135 4.87 24.82 3.99
N PHE A 136 5.44 24.28 2.92
CA PHE A 136 5.98 22.91 3.01
C PHE A 136 7.22 22.79 3.90
N GLN A 137 8.09 23.79 3.95
CA GLN A 137 9.22 23.77 4.87
C GLN A 137 8.78 23.69 6.33
N GLU A 138 7.71 24.40 6.70
CA GLU A 138 7.16 24.38 8.06
C GLU A 138 6.50 23.04 8.39
N ILE A 139 5.78 22.45 7.43
CA ILE A 139 5.21 21.11 7.58
C ILE A 139 6.33 20.08 7.72
N LYS A 140 7.34 20.11 6.84
CA LYS A 140 8.50 19.21 6.91
C LYS A 140 9.25 19.38 8.23
N ASP A 141 9.43 20.61 8.72
CA ASP A 141 10.05 20.88 10.02
C ASP A 141 9.27 20.22 11.16
N HIS A 142 7.95 20.40 11.20
CA HIS A 142 7.08 19.76 12.19
C HIS A 142 7.11 18.22 12.16
N LEU A 143 7.34 17.63 10.98
CA LEU A 143 7.48 16.19 10.81
C LEU A 143 8.91 15.69 10.99
N GLY A 144 9.89 16.57 11.21
CA GLY A 144 11.32 16.24 11.24
C GLY A 144 11.91 15.85 9.88
N LEU A 145 11.19 16.12 8.79
CA LEU A 145 11.57 15.76 7.42
C LEU A 145 12.24 16.92 6.67
N ARG A 146 12.59 18.01 7.34
CA ARG A 146 13.15 19.21 6.69
C ARG A 146 14.47 18.95 5.98
N HIS A 147 15.30 18.09 6.55
CA HIS A 147 16.64 17.76 6.04
C HIS A 147 16.71 16.39 5.37
N ILE A 148 15.57 15.72 5.19
CA ILE A 148 15.52 14.38 4.64
C ILE A 148 16.02 14.37 3.20
N LYS A 149 17.01 13.52 2.92
CA LYS A 149 17.47 13.20 1.56
C LYS A 149 16.74 11.98 1.02
N TRP A 150 16.61 10.94 1.85
CA TRP A 150 15.95 9.69 1.50
C TRP A 150 15.04 9.19 2.61
N ALA A 151 13.80 8.92 2.25
CA ALA A 151 12.82 8.30 3.12
C ALA A 151 12.44 6.93 2.53
N TYR A 152 12.37 5.90 3.37
CA TYR A 152 12.08 4.54 2.91
C TYR A 152 10.83 3.98 3.59
N THR A 153 10.01 3.30 2.80
CA THR A 153 8.86 2.52 3.29
C THR A 153 8.90 1.08 2.78
N GLY A 154 8.68 0.12 3.68
CA GLY A 154 8.72 -1.30 3.36
C GLY A 154 7.97 -2.15 4.36
N GLY A 155 7.90 -3.46 4.10
CA GLY A 155 7.18 -4.43 4.92
C GLY A 155 5.67 -4.55 4.63
N ALA A 156 5.08 -3.54 3.98
CA ALA A 156 3.74 -3.60 3.40
C ALA A 156 3.60 -2.53 2.29
N ALA A 157 2.50 -2.59 1.54
CA ALA A 157 2.16 -1.56 0.55
C ALA A 157 1.73 -0.26 1.24
N LEU A 158 2.20 0.88 0.72
CA LEU A 158 1.76 2.21 1.16
C LEU A 158 0.77 2.78 0.13
N GLY A 159 -0.31 3.39 0.59
CA GLY A 159 -1.32 3.98 -0.30
C GLY A 159 -0.78 5.13 -1.17
N PRO A 160 -1.24 5.26 -2.43
CA PRO A 160 -0.77 6.25 -3.38
C PRO A 160 -1.00 7.69 -2.90
N ASP A 161 -2.09 7.95 -2.17
CA ASP A 161 -2.38 9.29 -1.64
C ASP A 161 -1.35 9.73 -0.59
N VAL A 162 -0.92 8.80 0.27
CA VAL A 162 0.14 9.07 1.27
C VAL A 162 1.46 9.31 0.55
N PHE A 163 1.77 8.48 -0.44
CA PHE A 163 2.97 8.64 -1.25
C PHE A 163 2.99 10.00 -1.97
N ARG A 164 1.89 10.36 -2.62
CA ARG A 164 1.69 11.63 -3.33
C ARG A 164 1.73 12.83 -2.40
N PHE A 165 1.24 12.70 -1.17
CA PHE A 165 1.35 13.74 -0.15
C PHE A 165 2.82 14.05 0.19
N PHE A 166 3.64 13.05 0.48
CA PHE A 166 5.05 13.28 0.81
C PHE A 166 5.84 13.85 -0.37
N HIS A 167 5.59 13.34 -1.58
CA HIS A 167 6.21 13.87 -2.79
C HIS A 167 5.76 15.31 -3.12
N ALA A 168 4.51 15.68 -2.79
CA ALA A 168 4.05 17.06 -2.89
C ALA A 168 4.86 18.00 -1.98
N LEU A 169 5.22 17.56 -0.76
CA LEU A 169 6.11 18.29 0.15
C LEU A 169 7.59 18.31 -0.32
N GLY A 170 7.92 17.53 -1.35
CA GLY A 170 9.29 17.36 -1.83
C GLY A 170 10.10 16.36 -1.00
N VAL A 171 9.44 15.48 -0.24
CA VAL A 171 10.09 14.37 0.46
C VAL A 171 10.29 13.21 -0.52
N ASN A 172 11.54 12.77 -0.67
CA ASN A 172 11.91 11.65 -1.52
C ASN A 172 11.60 10.30 -0.82
N LEU A 173 10.31 10.00 -0.72
CA LEU A 173 9.82 8.74 -0.17
C LEU A 173 9.93 7.65 -1.23
N LYS A 174 10.57 6.53 -0.88
CA LYS A 174 10.84 5.38 -1.76
C LYS A 174 10.22 4.13 -1.18
N GLN A 175 9.59 3.33 -2.02
CA GLN A 175 9.19 1.99 -1.64
C GLN A 175 10.36 1.02 -1.82
N VAL A 176 10.45 0.06 -0.90
CA VAL A 176 11.50 -0.96 -0.89
C VAL A 176 10.91 -2.33 -0.65
N TYR A 177 11.53 -3.33 -1.25
CA TYR A 177 11.27 -4.74 -1.00
C TYR A 177 12.53 -5.44 -0.53
N GLY A 178 12.35 -6.39 0.37
CA GLY A 178 13.42 -7.07 1.07
C GLY A 178 12.88 -8.06 2.09
N GLN A 179 13.74 -8.99 2.49
CA GLN A 179 13.42 -10.02 3.47
C GLN A 179 14.65 -10.39 4.29
N THR A 180 14.43 -11.10 5.40
CA THR A 180 15.49 -11.47 6.35
C THR A 180 16.54 -12.37 5.69
N GLU A 181 16.06 -13.29 4.86
CA GLU A 181 16.83 -14.28 4.10
C GLU A 181 17.75 -13.63 3.06
N ALA A 182 17.44 -12.39 2.66
CA ALA A 182 18.25 -11.58 1.74
C ALA A 182 19.07 -10.48 2.43
N SER A 183 19.17 -10.53 3.77
CA SER A 183 19.91 -9.55 4.59
C SER A 183 19.40 -8.10 4.44
N GLY A 184 18.10 -7.91 4.21
CA GLY A 184 17.47 -6.59 4.17
C GLY A 184 16.87 -6.27 2.80
N LEU A 185 17.05 -5.03 2.36
CA LEU A 185 16.45 -4.48 1.14
C LEU A 185 17.16 -5.01 -0.10
N THR A 186 16.43 -5.48 -1.10
CA THR A 186 16.97 -6.04 -2.35
C THR A 186 16.50 -5.29 -3.59
N VAL A 187 15.37 -4.59 -3.49
CA VAL A 187 14.73 -3.85 -4.57
C VAL A 187 14.24 -2.51 -4.03
N ILE A 188 14.45 -1.44 -4.78
CA ILE A 188 14.24 -0.06 -4.33
C ILE A 188 13.86 0.87 -5.49
N HIS A 189 12.95 1.82 -5.24
CA HIS A 189 12.72 2.94 -6.16
C HIS A 189 13.95 3.84 -6.30
N ARG A 190 14.18 4.39 -7.50
CA ARG A 190 15.32 5.30 -7.73
C ARG A 190 14.91 6.77 -7.53
N ASP A 191 15.89 7.65 -7.38
CA ASP A 191 15.63 9.08 -7.35
C ASP A 191 14.97 9.52 -8.67
N GLY A 192 13.79 10.14 -8.56
CA GLY A 192 13.03 10.60 -9.73
C GLY A 192 12.31 9.50 -10.52
N ASP A 193 12.42 8.24 -10.11
CA ASP A 193 11.80 7.10 -10.79
C ASP A 193 10.98 6.27 -9.80
N ILE A 194 9.76 6.77 -9.56
CA ILE A 194 8.81 6.24 -8.61
C ILE A 194 7.54 5.81 -9.34
N LYS A 195 7.11 4.58 -9.10
CA LYS A 195 5.77 4.11 -9.47
C LYS A 195 5.08 3.53 -8.25
N PHE A 196 3.92 4.07 -7.88
CA PHE A 196 3.22 3.74 -6.63
C PHE A 196 2.88 2.26 -6.46
N GLN A 197 2.70 1.55 -7.57
CA GLN A 197 2.29 0.15 -7.58
C GLN A 197 3.48 -0.82 -7.53
N THR A 198 4.71 -0.31 -7.55
CA THR A 198 5.94 -1.09 -7.66
C THR A 198 6.82 -0.87 -6.44
N VAL A 199 7.78 -1.75 -6.21
CA VAL A 199 8.82 -1.60 -5.19
C VAL A 199 10.15 -1.14 -5.78
N GLY A 200 10.15 -0.78 -7.08
CA GLY A 200 11.31 -0.30 -7.80
C GLY A 200 12.13 -1.39 -8.49
N MET A 201 13.43 -1.15 -8.61
CA MET A 201 14.34 -1.99 -9.39
C MET A 201 15.35 -2.71 -8.49
N PRO A 202 15.88 -3.88 -8.90
CA PRO A 202 16.91 -4.59 -8.15
C PRO A 202 18.11 -3.70 -7.82
N MET A 203 18.60 -3.83 -6.58
CA MET A 203 19.81 -3.15 -6.13
C MET A 203 21.07 -3.74 -6.79
N PRO A 204 22.17 -2.97 -6.94
CA PRO A 204 23.42 -3.49 -7.47
C PRO A 204 23.88 -4.77 -6.79
N GLY A 205 24.27 -5.78 -7.56
CA GLY A 205 24.66 -7.09 -7.03
C GLY A 205 23.50 -7.98 -6.57
N THR A 206 22.25 -7.58 -6.87
CA THR A 206 21.06 -8.43 -6.71
C THR A 206 20.49 -8.76 -8.08
N GLU A 207 20.43 -10.05 -8.40
CA GLU A 207 19.67 -10.59 -9.52
C GLU A 207 18.28 -10.99 -9.04
N VAL A 208 17.26 -10.67 -9.84
CA VAL A 208 15.87 -11.02 -9.56
C VAL A 208 15.28 -11.69 -10.79
N LYS A 209 14.67 -12.85 -10.58
CA LYS A 209 13.98 -13.62 -11.63
C LYS A 209 12.58 -13.96 -11.15
N ILE A 210 11.63 -14.03 -12.08
CA ILE A 210 10.30 -14.59 -11.80
C ILE A 210 10.28 -16.05 -12.29
N ALA A 211 9.96 -16.98 -11.40
CA ALA A 211 9.77 -18.38 -11.74
C ALA A 211 8.51 -18.57 -12.60
N GLU A 212 8.36 -19.71 -13.28
CA GLU A 212 7.12 -20.05 -14.00
C GLU A 212 5.90 -20.07 -13.07
N SER A 213 6.13 -20.34 -11.78
CA SER A 213 5.11 -20.28 -10.74
C SER A 213 4.62 -18.86 -10.42
N GLY A 214 5.33 -17.82 -10.89
CA GLY A 214 5.13 -16.42 -10.49
C GLY A 214 5.90 -16.01 -9.24
N GLU A 215 6.66 -16.94 -8.62
CA GLU A 215 7.49 -16.66 -7.46
C GLU A 215 8.70 -15.78 -7.80
N ILE A 216 9.02 -14.83 -6.92
CA ILE A 216 10.21 -14.00 -7.00
C ILE A 216 11.41 -14.82 -6.50
N LEU A 217 12.41 -15.00 -7.34
CA LEU A 217 13.68 -15.61 -7.01
C LEU A 217 14.75 -14.54 -6.88
N LEU A 218 15.53 -14.59 -5.80
CA LEU A 218 16.59 -13.62 -5.52
C LEU A 218 17.95 -14.30 -5.53
N LYS A 219 18.95 -13.67 -6.13
CA LYS A 219 20.34 -14.13 -6.05
C LYS A 219 21.26 -12.96 -5.79
N SER A 220 22.09 -13.10 -4.76
CA SER A 220 23.04 -12.08 -4.33
C SER A 220 24.08 -12.71 -3.41
N GLU A 221 25.25 -12.10 -3.29
CA GLU A 221 26.20 -12.44 -2.22
C GLU A 221 25.65 -12.12 -0.82
N ALA A 222 24.56 -11.36 -0.71
CA ALA A 222 23.89 -11.03 0.54
C ALA A 222 22.84 -12.07 0.99
N ILE A 223 22.56 -13.11 0.19
CA ILE A 223 21.65 -14.19 0.59
C ILE A 223 22.24 -14.96 1.77
N PHE A 224 21.41 -15.24 2.77
CA PHE A 224 21.81 -15.96 3.98
C PHE A 224 22.40 -17.35 3.69
N LYS A 225 23.04 -17.95 4.69
CA LYS A 225 23.58 -19.32 4.56
C LYS A 225 22.53 -20.41 4.75
N GLY A 226 21.35 -20.05 5.21
CA GLY A 226 20.32 -20.97 5.69
C GLY A 226 19.85 -20.67 7.10
N TYR A 227 18.83 -21.41 7.51
CA TYR A 227 18.24 -21.35 8.83
C TYR A 227 19.07 -22.16 9.84
N TYR A 228 19.20 -21.63 11.06
CA TYR A 228 19.97 -22.28 12.12
C TYR A 228 19.31 -23.59 12.56
N ASN A 229 20.07 -24.69 12.54
CA ASN A 229 19.63 -26.06 12.88
C ASN A 229 18.38 -26.53 12.09
N ASN A 230 18.16 -26.02 10.88
CA ASN A 230 17.05 -26.43 10.03
C ASN A 230 17.50 -26.56 8.58
N GLU A 231 18.15 -27.69 8.29
CA GLU A 231 18.69 -28.00 6.96
C GLU A 231 17.57 -28.20 5.93
N GLU A 232 16.43 -28.75 6.33
CA GLU A 232 15.27 -28.97 5.47
C GLU A 232 14.71 -27.63 4.94
N ALA A 233 14.36 -26.71 5.84
CA ALA A 233 13.88 -25.39 5.43
C ALA A 233 14.96 -24.60 4.66
N THR A 234 16.24 -24.85 4.94
CA THR A 234 17.35 -24.24 4.20
C THR A 234 17.38 -24.72 2.76
N ALA A 235 17.25 -26.03 2.54
CA ALA A 235 17.22 -26.63 1.21
C ALA A 235 15.96 -26.25 0.42
N GLU A 236 14.83 -26.04 1.10
CA GLU A 236 13.62 -25.52 0.48
C GLU A 236 13.79 -24.06 0.03
N ALA A 237 14.37 -23.21 0.88
CA ALA A 237 14.54 -21.78 0.58
C ALA A 237 15.69 -21.51 -0.41
N LEU A 238 16.74 -22.33 -0.43
CA LEU A 238 17.91 -22.15 -1.28
C LEU A 238 18.04 -23.28 -2.30
N GLN A 239 17.74 -22.99 -3.56
CA GLN A 239 17.82 -23.97 -4.65
C GLN A 239 18.68 -23.40 -5.77
N ASP A 240 19.70 -24.15 -6.21
CA ASP A 240 20.60 -23.76 -7.30
C ASP A 240 21.23 -22.35 -7.17
N GLY A 241 21.48 -21.91 -5.93
CA GLY A 241 22.02 -20.59 -5.61
C GLY A 241 21.01 -19.44 -5.69
N TRP A 242 19.73 -19.74 -5.86
CA TRP A 242 18.62 -18.81 -5.77
C TRP A 242 17.88 -18.97 -4.45
N LEU A 243 17.51 -17.84 -3.85
CA LEU A 243 16.56 -17.76 -2.75
C LEU A 243 15.14 -17.76 -3.34
N HIS A 244 14.38 -18.78 -2.98
CA HIS A 244 12.93 -18.86 -3.14
C HIS A 244 12.28 -17.98 -2.07
N SER A 245 11.83 -16.79 -2.47
CA SER A 245 11.33 -15.78 -1.53
C SER A 245 10.02 -16.17 -0.84
N GLY A 246 9.27 -17.12 -1.41
CA GLY A 246 7.88 -17.38 -1.03
C GLY A 246 6.92 -16.22 -1.37
N ASP A 247 7.37 -15.21 -2.12
CA ASP A 247 6.59 -14.06 -2.57
C ASP A 247 6.39 -14.12 -4.09
N ALA A 248 5.21 -13.76 -4.56
CA ALA A 248 4.87 -13.70 -5.98
C ALA A 248 4.98 -12.27 -6.51
N GLY A 249 5.40 -12.14 -7.77
CA GLY A 249 5.57 -10.84 -8.40
C GLY A 249 5.77 -10.92 -9.91
N TYR A 250 5.83 -9.76 -10.54
CA TYR A 250 6.17 -9.62 -11.95
C TYR A 250 6.87 -8.29 -12.20
N PHE A 251 7.57 -8.19 -13.32
CA PHE A 251 8.13 -6.92 -13.79
C PHE A 251 7.14 -6.20 -14.68
N ASP A 252 7.02 -4.89 -14.50
CA ASP A 252 6.34 -4.03 -15.47
C ASP A 252 7.21 -3.76 -16.70
N GLU A 253 6.67 -3.04 -17.67
CA GLU A 253 7.32 -2.76 -18.97
C GLU A 253 8.62 -1.95 -18.83
N ASP A 254 8.79 -1.18 -17.74
CA ASP A 254 9.99 -0.39 -17.49
C ASP A 254 10.95 -1.10 -16.51
N GLY A 255 10.69 -2.37 -16.17
CA GLY A 255 11.57 -3.18 -15.33
C GLY A 255 11.42 -2.96 -13.82
N HIS A 256 10.33 -2.35 -13.36
CA HIS A 256 10.02 -2.28 -11.94
C HIS A 256 9.35 -3.56 -11.47
N LEU A 257 9.78 -4.06 -10.31
CA LEU A 257 9.14 -5.19 -9.66
C LEU A 257 7.84 -4.77 -8.99
N ILE A 258 6.77 -5.50 -9.27
CA ILE A 258 5.50 -5.44 -8.56
C ILE A 258 5.42 -6.69 -7.69
N VAL A 259 5.38 -6.48 -6.37
CA VAL A 259 5.19 -7.56 -5.40
C VAL A 259 3.69 -7.72 -5.17
N ILE A 260 3.20 -8.92 -5.42
CA ILE A 260 1.80 -9.25 -5.36
C ILE A 260 1.42 -9.63 -3.92
N ASP A 261 1.88 -10.79 -3.45
CA ASP A 261 1.55 -11.39 -2.15
C ASP A 261 2.43 -12.63 -1.91
N ARG A 262 2.22 -13.37 -0.82
CA ARG A 262 2.83 -14.70 -0.65
C ARG A 262 2.42 -15.63 -1.79
N ALA A 263 3.37 -16.36 -2.35
CA ALA A 263 3.15 -17.30 -3.45
C ALA A 263 2.09 -18.36 -3.14
N LYS A 264 1.98 -18.78 -1.86
CA LYS A 264 0.95 -19.71 -1.38
C LYS A 264 -0.46 -19.12 -1.30
N ASP A 265 -0.56 -17.78 -1.22
CA ASP A 265 -1.83 -17.06 -1.10
C ASP A 265 -2.37 -16.60 -2.48
N VAL A 266 -1.62 -16.90 -3.56
CA VAL A 266 -2.03 -16.68 -4.95
C VAL A 266 -3.08 -17.72 -5.36
N MET A 267 -4.16 -17.25 -5.97
CA MET A 267 -5.22 -18.09 -6.55
C MET A 267 -4.98 -18.30 -8.04
N THR A 268 -5.51 -19.40 -8.57
CA THR A 268 -5.41 -19.76 -10.00
C THR A 268 -6.82 -19.82 -10.56
N LEU A 269 -7.10 -19.06 -11.63
CA LEU A 269 -8.34 -19.12 -12.40
C LEU A 269 -8.47 -20.46 -13.14
N HIS A 270 -9.68 -20.79 -13.62
CA HIS A 270 -9.94 -22.02 -14.37
C HIS A 270 -9.03 -22.19 -15.61
N ASP A 271 -8.56 -21.10 -16.22
CA ASP A 271 -7.65 -21.12 -17.38
C ASP A 271 -6.16 -21.25 -17.02
N GLY A 272 -5.84 -21.41 -15.72
CA GLY A 272 -4.47 -21.48 -15.22
C GLY A 272 -3.85 -20.11 -14.90
N THR A 273 -4.54 -18.99 -15.16
CA THR A 273 -4.06 -17.66 -14.84
C THR A 273 -3.95 -17.48 -13.33
N LYS A 274 -2.78 -17.04 -12.85
CA LYS A 274 -2.55 -16.73 -11.44
C LYS A 274 -2.87 -15.28 -11.10
N PHE A 275 -3.47 -15.04 -9.94
CA PHE A 275 -3.72 -13.70 -9.39
C PHE A 275 -3.72 -13.75 -7.86
N SER A 276 -3.36 -12.64 -7.18
CA SER A 276 -3.58 -12.55 -5.73
C SER A 276 -4.85 -11.76 -5.44
N PRO A 277 -5.78 -12.34 -4.66
CA PRO A 277 -6.88 -11.60 -4.09
C PRO A 277 -6.42 -10.43 -3.23
N GLN A 278 -5.47 -10.63 -2.29
CA GLN A 278 -5.08 -9.58 -1.35
C GLN A 278 -4.44 -8.38 -2.05
N PHE A 279 -3.67 -8.62 -3.11
CA PHE A 279 -3.08 -7.54 -3.91
C PHE A 279 -4.19 -6.65 -4.49
N ILE A 280 -5.21 -7.27 -5.10
CA ILE A 280 -6.34 -6.55 -5.69
C ILE A 280 -7.18 -5.87 -4.60
N GLU A 281 -7.41 -6.53 -3.46
CA GLU A 281 -8.16 -5.98 -2.32
C GLU A 281 -7.47 -4.74 -1.74
N ASN A 282 -6.15 -4.81 -1.51
CA ASN A 282 -5.37 -3.68 -1.01
C ASN A 282 -5.37 -2.52 -2.00
N LYS A 283 -5.29 -2.84 -3.30
CA LYS A 283 -5.36 -1.82 -4.36
C LYS A 283 -6.72 -1.12 -4.40
N LEU A 284 -7.81 -1.85 -4.22
CA LEU A 284 -9.15 -1.25 -4.09
C LEU A 284 -9.22 -0.38 -2.83
N LYS A 285 -8.65 -0.81 -1.71
CA LYS A 285 -8.62 -0.06 -0.45
C LYS A 285 -7.73 1.19 -0.46
N PHE A 286 -6.98 1.43 -1.53
CA PHE A 286 -6.38 2.74 -1.74
C PHE A 286 -7.40 3.83 -2.02
N SER A 287 -8.61 3.47 -2.47
CA SER A 287 -9.72 4.41 -2.56
C SER A 287 -10.24 4.77 -1.17
N PRO A 288 -10.41 6.07 -0.86
CA PRO A 288 -11.02 6.49 0.41
C PRO A 288 -12.49 6.08 0.55
N TYR A 289 -13.14 5.70 -0.56
CA TYR A 289 -14.54 5.28 -0.58
C TYR A 289 -14.72 3.77 -0.33
N ILE A 290 -13.64 2.99 -0.30
CA ILE A 290 -13.70 1.54 -0.12
C ILE A 290 -13.14 1.18 1.26
N LYS A 291 -13.99 0.65 2.14
CA LYS A 291 -13.61 0.23 3.49
C LYS A 291 -12.92 -1.12 3.49
N GLU A 292 -13.52 -2.06 2.79
CA GLU A 292 -13.04 -3.43 2.66
C GLU A 292 -13.41 -3.97 1.28
N ALA A 293 -12.59 -4.87 0.78
CA ALA A 293 -12.89 -5.62 -0.43
C ALA A 293 -12.55 -7.08 -0.21
N VAL A 294 -13.39 -7.97 -0.75
CA VAL A 294 -13.12 -9.40 -0.80
C VAL A 294 -13.17 -9.83 -2.25
N VAL A 295 -12.03 -10.28 -2.77
CA VAL A 295 -11.85 -10.69 -4.14
C VAL A 295 -12.01 -12.21 -4.25
N PHE A 296 -12.76 -12.64 -5.26
CA PHE A 296 -13.04 -14.04 -5.54
C PHE A 296 -12.53 -14.43 -6.93
N GLY A 297 -12.23 -15.70 -7.07
CA GLY A 297 -11.76 -16.39 -8.28
C GLY A 297 -11.46 -17.83 -7.90
N GLY A 298 -10.44 -18.45 -8.50
CA GLY A 298 -10.15 -19.88 -8.28
C GLY A 298 -10.75 -20.73 -9.39
N ASP A 299 -11.60 -21.69 -9.04
CA ASP A 299 -12.31 -22.56 -10.01
C ASP A 299 -13.30 -21.82 -10.93
N TRP A 300 -13.33 -20.48 -10.86
CA TRP A 300 -14.18 -19.61 -11.65
C TRP A 300 -13.43 -19.03 -12.86
N PRO A 301 -14.16 -18.64 -13.93
CA PRO A 301 -13.53 -18.19 -15.19
C PRO A 301 -12.89 -16.80 -15.13
N PHE A 302 -13.18 -15.98 -14.12
CA PHE A 302 -12.64 -14.63 -14.00
C PHE A 302 -12.62 -14.12 -12.55
N VAL A 303 -11.96 -12.98 -12.33
CA VAL A 303 -11.90 -12.34 -11.01
C VAL A 303 -13.15 -11.49 -10.76
N THR A 304 -13.73 -11.59 -9.55
CA THR A 304 -14.85 -10.77 -9.09
C THR A 304 -14.58 -10.17 -7.72
N ALA A 305 -15.34 -9.15 -7.32
CA ALA A 305 -15.16 -8.50 -6.01
C ALA A 305 -16.48 -8.21 -5.29
N MET A 306 -16.48 -8.40 -3.98
CA MET A 306 -17.51 -7.89 -3.06
C MET A 306 -16.90 -6.75 -2.25
N ILE A 307 -17.56 -5.59 -2.26
CA ILE A 307 -16.97 -4.35 -1.75
C ILE A 307 -17.84 -3.76 -0.65
N ASN A 308 -17.23 -3.37 0.47
CA ASN A 308 -17.81 -2.47 1.46
C ASN A 308 -17.37 -1.04 1.18
N ILE A 309 -18.34 -0.12 1.14
CA ILE A 309 -18.02 1.31 1.08
C ILE A 309 -17.56 1.80 2.44
N ASP A 310 -16.71 2.82 2.48
CA ASP A 310 -16.47 3.57 3.71
C ASP A 310 -17.63 4.53 3.93
N MET A 311 -18.46 4.25 4.93
CA MET A 311 -19.70 4.99 5.20
C MET A 311 -19.46 6.48 5.41
N GLU A 312 -18.36 6.85 6.08
CA GLU A 312 -18.09 8.24 6.42
C GLU A 312 -17.63 9.03 5.19
N ASN A 313 -16.65 8.52 4.46
CA ASN A 313 -16.12 9.20 3.27
C ASN A 313 -17.13 9.20 2.12
N THR A 314 -17.83 8.08 1.91
CA THR A 314 -18.85 7.96 0.86
C THR A 314 -20.08 8.80 1.21
N GLY A 315 -20.45 8.87 2.49
CA GLY A 315 -21.52 9.74 2.99
C GLY A 315 -21.22 11.22 2.74
N LYS A 316 -20.03 11.69 3.12
CA LYS A 316 -19.56 13.06 2.81
C LYS A 316 -19.58 13.37 1.32
N TRP A 317 -19.15 12.42 0.49
CA TRP A 317 -19.21 12.58 -0.97
C TRP A 317 -20.65 12.70 -1.46
N ALA A 318 -21.57 11.86 -0.94
CA ALA A 318 -22.98 11.90 -1.29
C ALA A 318 -23.64 13.24 -0.90
N GLU A 319 -23.35 13.76 0.30
CA GLU A 319 -23.83 15.06 0.77
C GLU A 319 -23.36 16.20 -0.14
N ASN A 320 -22.07 16.22 -0.50
CA ASN A 320 -21.50 17.22 -1.41
C ASN A 320 -22.13 17.17 -2.82
N ASN A 321 -22.64 16.01 -3.22
CA ASN A 321 -23.35 15.81 -4.49
C ASN A 321 -24.88 15.84 -4.34
N GLN A 322 -25.40 16.29 -3.19
CA GLN A 322 -26.83 16.44 -2.90
C GLN A 322 -27.63 15.12 -3.00
N ILE A 323 -26.99 13.99 -2.67
CA ILE A 323 -27.62 12.66 -2.66
C ILE A 323 -28.07 12.34 -1.24
N ALA A 324 -29.39 12.31 -1.03
CA ALA A 324 -29.97 11.91 0.25
C ALA A 324 -29.89 10.39 0.45
N TYR A 325 -29.52 9.98 1.66
CA TYR A 325 -29.54 8.59 2.12
C TYR A 325 -29.92 8.51 3.59
N THR A 326 -30.38 7.35 4.04
CA THR A 326 -30.85 7.15 5.44
C THR A 326 -30.04 6.12 6.20
N THR A 327 -29.53 5.11 5.52
CA THR A 327 -28.81 3.97 6.11
C THR A 327 -27.62 3.60 5.23
N TYR A 328 -26.70 2.81 5.77
CA TYR A 328 -25.60 2.24 5.00
C TYR A 328 -26.11 1.47 3.78
N THR A 329 -27.13 0.61 3.96
CA THR A 329 -27.71 -0.18 2.87
C THR A 329 -28.28 0.71 1.77
N ASP A 330 -29.04 1.75 2.14
CA ASP A 330 -29.61 2.70 1.17
C ASP A 330 -28.52 3.43 0.38
N LEU A 331 -27.46 3.90 1.06
CA LEU A 331 -26.33 4.56 0.42
C LEU A 331 -25.58 3.61 -0.53
N ALA A 332 -25.23 2.41 -0.06
CA ALA A 332 -24.48 1.42 -0.82
C ALA A 332 -25.23 0.96 -2.09
N GLN A 333 -26.57 0.99 -2.09
CA GLN A 333 -27.36 0.59 -3.26
C GLN A 333 -27.71 1.75 -4.20
N LYS A 334 -27.27 2.99 -3.94
CA LYS A 334 -27.50 4.12 -4.87
C LYS A 334 -26.74 3.92 -6.19
N PRO A 335 -27.36 4.18 -7.36
CA PRO A 335 -26.68 4.13 -8.65
C PRO A 335 -25.44 5.03 -8.74
N GLN A 336 -25.49 6.20 -8.08
CA GLN A 336 -24.38 7.15 -8.03
C GLN A 336 -23.17 6.57 -7.28
N ILE A 337 -23.40 5.81 -6.21
CA ILE A 337 -22.33 5.16 -5.45
C ILE A 337 -21.76 3.98 -6.22
N TYR A 338 -22.59 3.22 -6.94
CA TYR A 338 -22.10 2.21 -7.88
C TYR A 338 -21.20 2.82 -8.97
N ASN A 339 -21.57 3.97 -9.54
CA ASN A 339 -20.72 4.66 -10.51
C ASN A 339 -19.41 5.15 -9.87
N LEU A 340 -19.47 5.74 -8.68
CA LEU A 340 -18.28 6.17 -7.93
C LEU A 340 -17.32 5.00 -7.71
N VAL A 341 -17.83 3.86 -7.21
CA VAL A 341 -17.00 2.67 -6.98
C VAL A 341 -16.54 2.05 -8.29
N ARG A 342 -17.35 2.08 -9.37
CA ARG A 342 -16.95 1.61 -10.70
C ARG A 342 -15.66 2.31 -11.16
N GLU A 343 -15.59 3.63 -11.03
CA GLU A 343 -14.40 4.41 -11.39
C GLU A 343 -13.16 3.96 -10.59
N GLN A 344 -13.33 3.63 -9.30
CA GLN A 344 -12.25 3.13 -8.45
C GLN A 344 -11.79 1.73 -8.87
N VAL A 345 -12.72 0.83 -9.19
CA VAL A 345 -12.41 -0.53 -9.68
C VAL A 345 -11.73 -0.46 -11.05
N GLU A 346 -12.20 0.39 -11.96
CA GLU A 346 -11.56 0.61 -13.27
C GLU A 346 -10.15 1.18 -13.12
N SER A 347 -9.95 2.12 -12.19
CA SER A 347 -8.62 2.63 -11.87
C SER A 347 -7.71 1.53 -11.35
N ALA A 348 -8.18 0.68 -10.43
CA ALA A 348 -7.41 -0.45 -9.93
C ALA A 348 -7.08 -1.46 -11.06
N ASN A 349 -8.01 -1.71 -11.98
CA ASN A 349 -7.85 -2.64 -13.09
C ASN A 349 -6.80 -2.21 -14.13
N LYS A 350 -6.52 -0.89 -14.28
CA LYS A 350 -5.54 -0.40 -15.26
C LYS A 350 -4.17 -1.00 -15.04
N ASP A 351 -3.75 -1.12 -13.79
CA ASP A 351 -2.45 -1.70 -13.42
C ASP A 351 -2.58 -3.16 -12.93
N LEU A 352 -3.57 -3.90 -13.44
CA LEU A 352 -3.65 -5.35 -13.30
C LEU A 352 -3.44 -6.00 -14.67
N PRO A 353 -2.76 -7.17 -14.73
CA PRO A 353 -2.73 -8.00 -15.92
C PRO A 353 -4.14 -8.27 -16.42
N ALA A 354 -4.34 -8.29 -17.74
CA ALA A 354 -5.69 -8.36 -18.34
C ALA A 354 -6.55 -9.50 -17.77
N ALA A 355 -5.95 -10.66 -17.53
CA ALA A 355 -6.63 -11.84 -17.00
C ALA A 355 -6.93 -11.77 -15.49
N ALA A 356 -6.25 -10.91 -14.74
CA ALA A 356 -6.47 -10.70 -13.30
C ALA A 356 -7.42 -9.51 -13.00
N ARG A 357 -7.92 -8.82 -14.04
CA ARG A 357 -8.84 -7.69 -13.87
C ARG A 357 -10.18 -8.14 -13.31
N ILE A 358 -10.72 -7.37 -12.37
CA ILE A 358 -12.07 -7.56 -11.85
C ILE A 358 -13.04 -7.36 -13.02
N GLN A 359 -13.82 -8.38 -13.35
CA GLN A 359 -14.81 -8.32 -14.42
C GLN A 359 -16.19 -7.91 -13.90
N ARG A 360 -16.53 -8.32 -12.68
CA ARG A 360 -17.83 -8.03 -12.05
C ARG A 360 -17.66 -7.77 -10.55
N PHE A 361 -18.46 -6.86 -10.00
CA PHE A 361 -18.45 -6.57 -8.58
C PHE A 361 -19.83 -6.20 -8.05
N LEU A 362 -19.97 -6.15 -6.73
CA LEU A 362 -21.16 -5.63 -6.07
C LEU A 362 -20.78 -4.89 -4.79
N LEU A 363 -21.70 -4.03 -4.33
CA LEU A 363 -21.59 -3.35 -3.04
C LEU A 363 -22.41 -4.12 -2.01
N LEU A 364 -21.74 -4.62 -0.97
CA LEU A 364 -22.40 -5.40 0.08
C LEU A 364 -23.29 -4.48 0.93
N HIS A 365 -24.50 -4.94 1.28
CA HIS A 365 -25.53 -4.16 1.99
C HIS A 365 -25.25 -3.93 3.48
N LYS A 366 -24.21 -4.55 4.04
CA LYS A 366 -23.70 -4.32 5.40
C LYS A 366 -22.18 -4.34 5.41
N GLU A 367 -21.55 -3.73 6.41
CA GLU A 367 -20.11 -3.86 6.65
C GLU A 367 -19.76 -5.27 7.16
N LEU A 368 -18.57 -5.77 6.81
CA LEU A 368 -18.01 -6.97 7.40
C LEU A 368 -17.61 -6.72 8.86
N ASP A 369 -17.97 -7.64 9.75
CA ASP A 369 -17.78 -7.49 11.20
C ASP A 369 -16.94 -8.62 11.80
N ALA A 370 -16.12 -8.29 12.79
CA ALA A 370 -15.37 -9.27 13.56
C ALA A 370 -16.27 -10.09 14.50
N ASP A 371 -17.36 -9.50 15.00
CA ASP A 371 -18.33 -10.19 15.86
C ASP A 371 -19.18 -11.20 15.06
N ASP A 372 -19.39 -10.96 13.76
CA ASP A 372 -19.96 -11.93 12.82
C ASP A 372 -18.96 -12.99 12.35
N ALA A 373 -17.75 -13.00 12.89
CA ALA A 373 -16.65 -13.90 12.53
C ALA A 373 -16.13 -13.75 11.08
N GLU A 374 -16.50 -12.67 10.39
CA GLU A 374 -16.09 -12.37 9.01
C GLU A 374 -14.68 -11.77 8.95
N LEU A 375 -14.33 -11.01 10.00
CA LEU A 375 -13.00 -10.44 10.22
C LEU A 375 -12.35 -11.02 11.48
N THR A 376 -11.02 -11.02 11.55
CA THR A 376 -10.31 -11.18 12.83
C THR A 376 -10.43 -9.89 13.66
N ARG A 377 -10.09 -9.93 14.96
CA ARG A 377 -9.99 -8.73 15.80
C ARG A 377 -8.95 -7.71 15.30
N THR A 378 -7.98 -8.16 14.51
CA THR A 378 -7.02 -7.31 13.79
C THR A 378 -7.53 -6.86 12.41
N ARG A 379 -8.83 -7.03 12.12
CA ARG A 379 -9.51 -6.69 10.86
C ARG A 379 -8.98 -7.42 9.62
N LYS A 380 -8.42 -8.63 9.77
CA LYS A 380 -8.05 -9.48 8.63
C LYS A 380 -9.28 -10.29 8.17
N VAL A 381 -9.56 -10.28 6.88
CA VAL A 381 -10.67 -11.06 6.29
C VAL A 381 -10.47 -12.57 6.49
N ARG A 382 -11.48 -13.27 7.02
CA ARG A 382 -11.51 -14.73 7.13
C ARG A 382 -12.12 -15.33 5.87
N ARG A 383 -11.33 -15.36 4.78
CA ARG A 383 -11.79 -15.68 3.41
C ARG A 383 -12.64 -16.95 3.30
N SER A 384 -12.23 -18.07 3.90
CA SER A 384 -12.98 -19.33 3.84
C SER A 384 -14.38 -19.20 4.45
N TYR A 385 -14.50 -18.51 5.58
CA TYR A 385 -15.78 -18.28 6.26
C TYR A 385 -16.67 -17.30 5.46
N VAL A 386 -16.08 -16.24 4.92
CA VAL A 386 -16.78 -15.30 4.04
C VAL A 386 -17.28 -16.00 2.78
N ALA A 387 -16.47 -16.87 2.17
CA ALA A 387 -16.84 -17.62 0.97
C ALA A 387 -18.00 -18.60 1.22
N GLU A 388 -18.03 -19.22 2.40
CA GLU A 388 -19.13 -20.10 2.82
C GLU A 388 -20.41 -19.31 3.10
N ARG A 389 -20.32 -18.25 3.92
CA ARG A 389 -21.46 -17.44 4.36
C ARG A 389 -22.13 -16.70 3.21
N TYR A 390 -21.36 -16.25 2.22
CA TYR A 390 -21.84 -15.45 1.09
C TYR A 390 -21.84 -16.23 -0.22
N ASN A 391 -21.95 -17.55 -0.17
CA ASN A 391 -21.91 -18.41 -1.35
C ASN A 391 -22.94 -18.01 -2.42
N ASP A 392 -24.17 -17.65 -2.02
CA ASP A 392 -25.22 -17.21 -2.93
C ASP A 392 -24.83 -15.91 -3.67
N ILE A 393 -24.22 -14.97 -2.94
CA ILE A 393 -23.71 -13.71 -3.48
C ILE A 393 -22.58 -13.97 -4.50
N ILE A 394 -21.64 -14.84 -4.13
CA ILE A 394 -20.49 -15.20 -4.96
C ILE A 394 -20.96 -15.92 -6.23
N SER A 395 -21.88 -16.86 -6.09
CA SER A 395 -22.47 -17.57 -7.23
C SER A 395 -23.20 -16.60 -8.18
N ALA A 396 -23.90 -15.60 -7.64
CA ALA A 396 -24.55 -14.58 -8.45
C ALA A 396 -23.54 -13.70 -9.21
N LEU A 397 -22.38 -13.36 -8.62
CA LEU A 397 -21.29 -12.63 -9.31
C LEU A 397 -20.76 -13.37 -10.55
N TYR A 398 -20.87 -14.70 -10.59
CA TYR A 398 -20.51 -15.53 -11.74
C TYR A 398 -21.67 -15.89 -12.66
N SER A 399 -22.91 -15.57 -12.27
CA SER A 399 -24.12 -15.79 -13.09
C SER A 399 -24.29 -14.74 -14.18
N GLY A 400 -25.24 -14.92 -15.11
CA GLY A 400 -25.62 -13.86 -16.06
C GLY A 400 -26.49 -12.74 -15.46
N ASN A 401 -26.79 -12.77 -14.15
CA ASN A 401 -27.77 -11.88 -13.52
C ASN A 401 -27.16 -10.53 -13.13
N ASP A 402 -27.90 -9.45 -13.37
CA ASP A 402 -27.49 -8.09 -12.98
C ASP A 402 -27.98 -7.70 -11.56
N HIS A 403 -28.77 -8.56 -10.91
CA HIS A 403 -29.30 -8.34 -9.55
C HIS A 403 -29.41 -9.65 -8.76
N LEU A 404 -29.38 -9.55 -7.44
CA LEU A 404 -29.62 -10.65 -6.50
C LEU A 404 -30.51 -10.17 -5.35
N ASP A 405 -31.61 -10.86 -5.09
CA ASP A 405 -32.44 -10.60 -3.92
C ASP A 405 -31.89 -11.34 -2.71
N ILE A 406 -31.66 -10.63 -1.61
CA ILE A 406 -31.11 -11.19 -0.37
C ILE A 406 -32.08 -10.94 0.78
N GLU A 407 -32.28 -11.96 1.60
CA GLU A 407 -33.01 -11.86 2.85
C GLU A 407 -32.02 -11.92 4.01
N SER A 408 -31.78 -10.78 4.66
CA SER A 408 -30.89 -10.69 5.81
C SER A 408 -31.70 -10.61 7.10
N LYS A 409 -31.47 -11.56 8.01
CA LYS A 409 -32.03 -11.49 9.37
C LYS A 409 -31.15 -10.59 10.23
N ILE A 410 -31.70 -9.44 10.64
CA ILE A 410 -31.07 -8.57 11.63
C ILE A 410 -31.63 -8.91 12.99
N THR A 411 -30.74 -9.25 13.93
CA THR A 411 -31.09 -9.38 15.35
C THR A 411 -30.73 -8.08 16.05
N TYR A 412 -31.73 -7.36 16.54
CA TYR A 412 -31.54 -6.15 17.33
C TYR A 412 -30.98 -6.50 18.72
N GLN A 413 -30.36 -5.52 19.38
CA GLN A 413 -29.79 -5.69 20.73
C GLN A 413 -30.84 -6.10 21.79
N ASP A 414 -32.12 -5.86 21.54
CA ASP A 414 -33.24 -6.29 22.39
C ASP A 414 -33.72 -7.73 22.11
N GLY A 415 -33.03 -8.46 21.22
CA GLY A 415 -33.32 -9.83 20.83
C GLY A 415 -34.40 -9.98 19.75
N ARG A 416 -35.00 -8.89 19.27
CA ARG A 416 -35.96 -8.95 18.14
C ARG A 416 -35.23 -9.27 16.85
N THR A 417 -35.85 -10.08 15.99
CA THR A 417 -35.33 -10.35 14.65
C THR A 417 -36.23 -9.70 13.60
N ALA A 418 -35.62 -9.03 12.61
CA ALA A 418 -36.32 -8.53 11.44
C ALA A 418 -35.63 -9.05 10.17
N THR A 419 -36.44 -9.52 9.21
CA THR A 419 -35.93 -9.89 7.89
C THR A 419 -35.98 -8.66 7.00
N ILE A 420 -34.82 -8.17 6.58
CA ILE A 420 -34.71 -7.14 5.56
C ILE A 420 -34.51 -7.83 4.22
N LYS A 421 -35.41 -7.56 3.27
CA LYS A 421 -35.19 -7.91 1.87
C LYS A 421 -34.46 -6.76 1.19
N THR A 422 -33.32 -7.05 0.57
CA THR A 422 -32.56 -6.07 -0.20
C THR A 422 -32.15 -6.68 -1.51
N GLN A 423 -32.43 -5.97 -2.59
CA GLN A 423 -31.92 -6.31 -3.90
C GLN A 423 -30.54 -5.69 -4.05
N LEU A 424 -29.52 -6.54 -4.22
CA LEU A 424 -28.18 -6.11 -4.58
C LEU A 424 -28.04 -6.00 -6.09
N LYS A 425 -27.44 -4.92 -6.56
CA LYS A 425 -27.04 -4.78 -7.96
C LYS A 425 -25.68 -5.45 -8.19
N ILE A 426 -25.52 -6.18 -9.28
CA ILE A 426 -24.23 -6.67 -9.77
C ILE A 426 -23.80 -5.79 -10.93
N GLU A 427 -22.61 -5.23 -10.81
CA GLU A 427 -22.02 -4.34 -11.79
C GLU A 427 -21.05 -5.12 -12.68
N SER A 428 -21.18 -4.94 -14.00
CA SER A 428 -20.34 -5.63 -14.99
C SER A 428 -19.44 -4.64 -15.71
N LEU A 429 -18.15 -4.91 -15.71
CA LEU A 429 -17.12 -4.17 -16.44
C LEU A 429 -16.82 -4.79 -17.81
N ILE A 430 -17.33 -6.00 -18.07
CA ILE A 430 -17.29 -6.62 -19.39
C ILE A 430 -18.14 -5.77 -20.33
N LYS A 431 -17.53 -5.25 -21.41
CA LYS A 431 -18.29 -4.59 -22.49
C LYS A 431 -19.30 -5.60 -23.05
N LYS A 432 -20.60 -5.31 -22.94
CA LYS A 432 -21.63 -6.05 -23.67
C LYS A 432 -21.34 -5.81 -25.16
N GLY A 433 -20.96 -6.88 -25.86
CA GLY A 433 -20.63 -6.86 -27.29
C GLY A 433 -21.79 -6.48 -28.18
#